data_AF-A0A832TNU5-F1
#
_entry.id   AF-A0A832TNU5-F1
#
_cell.length_a   1.000
_cell.length_b   1.000
_cell.length_c   1.000
_cell.angle_alpha   90.00
_cell.angle_beta   90.00
_cell.angle_gamma   90.00
#
_symmetry.space_group_name_H-M   'P 1'
#
loop_
_entity.id
_entity.type
_entity.pdbx_description
1 polymer ?
#
loop_
_entity_poly.entity_id
_entity_poly.type
_entity_poly.pdbx_seq_one_letter_code
_entity_poly.pdbx_strand_id
1 'polypeptide(L)'
;MAYTETDIPASLIATLIMGFVIAFVMALILGAFSMGYLLKILRGEVPLPEVTGFGTMFVDGIKLLVIEIIYLIPVLIILAVTAGAALISALPILMSMPAEPDFEALMPGLMPIIGGMIAGILIAVIAAIILWLLAVVGVVRFARTGKIGEAFNFSAILATIGKIRWGTYILALIIVVAIVAIVEVILSFIPYIGSLILILISPFIMVFMHRYVCILYDSAGNPADPSRSFTP
;
A
#
# COMPACT_ATOMS: atom_id res chain seq x y z
N MET A 1 -38.59 25.89 -10.13
CA MET A 1 -38.69 24.93 -9.02
C MET A 1 -37.32 24.86 -8.37
N ALA A 2 -37.17 25.48 -7.20
CA ALA A 2 -35.91 25.47 -6.46
C ALA A 2 -35.80 24.14 -5.72
N TYR A 3 -34.68 23.42 -5.90
CA TYR A 3 -34.32 22.32 -5.02
C TYR A 3 -34.05 22.92 -3.64
N THR A 4 -35.01 22.80 -2.73
CA THR A 4 -34.80 23.07 -1.31
C THR A 4 -33.76 22.09 -0.80
N GLU A 5 -32.74 22.62 -0.13
CA GLU A 5 -31.72 21.85 0.57
C GLU A 5 -32.38 20.69 1.33
N THR A 6 -32.13 19.46 0.90
CA THR A 6 -32.48 18.30 1.69
C THR A 6 -31.54 18.32 2.89
N ASP A 7 -31.98 18.94 3.99
CA ASP A 7 -31.32 18.86 5.29
C ASP A 7 -31.08 17.38 5.59
N ILE A 8 -29.84 16.93 5.41
CA ILE A 8 -29.48 15.55 5.67
C ILE A 8 -29.73 15.33 7.17
N PRO A 9 -30.63 14.40 7.55
CA PRO A 9 -31.00 14.27 8.94
C PRO A 9 -29.76 13.91 9.76
N ALA A 10 -29.53 14.62 10.86
CA ALA A 10 -28.34 14.43 11.70
C ALA A 10 -28.16 12.97 12.17
N SER A 11 -29.26 12.22 12.30
CA SER A 11 -29.25 10.79 12.59
C SER A 11 -28.65 9.95 11.46
N LEU A 12 -28.82 10.32 10.19
CA LEU A 12 -28.19 9.65 9.04
C LEU A 12 -26.68 9.93 9.02
N ILE A 13 -26.26 11.18 9.24
CA ILE A 13 -24.84 11.55 9.34
C ILE A 13 -24.17 10.75 10.47
N ALA A 14 -24.79 10.73 11.66
CA ALA A 14 -24.29 9.95 12.80
C ALA A 14 -24.21 8.44 12.49
N THR A 15 -25.22 7.88 11.81
CA THR A 15 -25.24 6.46 11.43
C THR A 15 -24.14 6.13 10.42
N LEU A 16 -23.89 7.02 9.45
CA LEU A 16 -22.81 6.85 8.46
C LEU A 16 -21.43 6.94 9.10
N ILE A 17 -21.21 7.91 9.99
CA ILE A 17 -19.96 8.05 10.73
C ILE A 17 -19.73 6.80 11.58
N MET A 18 -20.74 6.36 12.33
CA MET A 18 -20.65 5.16 13.16
C MET A 18 -20.36 3.92 12.33
N GLY A 19 -21.08 3.73 11.21
CA GLY A 19 -20.85 2.63 10.28
C GLY A 19 -19.44 2.64 9.70
N PHE A 20 -18.95 3.81 9.29
CA PHE A 20 -17.59 3.99 8.79
C PHE A 20 -16.53 3.67 9.84
N VAL A 21 -16.69 4.17 11.07
CA VAL A 21 -15.76 3.89 12.18
C VAL A 21 -15.73 2.41 12.49
N ILE A 22 -16.89 1.74 12.57
CA ILE A 22 -16.96 0.29 12.79
C ILE A 22 -16.26 -0.47 11.65
N ALA A 23 -16.56 -0.15 10.39
CA ALA A 23 -15.94 -0.79 9.24
C ALA A 23 -14.42 -0.57 9.21
N PHE A 24 -13.97 0.63 9.56
CA PHE A 24 -12.56 0.98 9.63
C PHE A 24 -11.82 0.19 10.72
N VAL A 25 -12.38 0.13 11.93
CA VAL A 25 -11.82 -0.66 13.04
C VAL A 25 -11.77 -2.14 12.67
N MET A 26 -12.83 -2.68 12.06
CA MET A 26 -12.86 -4.06 11.58
C MET A 26 -11.80 -4.32 10.51
N ALA A 27 -11.62 -3.41 9.56
CA ALA A 27 -10.59 -3.51 8.53
C ALA A 27 -9.18 -3.49 9.15
N LEU A 28 -8.92 -2.66 10.16
CA LEU A 28 -7.64 -2.64 10.87
C LEU A 28 -7.37 -3.96 11.60
N ILE A 29 -8.37 -4.49 12.30
CA ILE A 29 -8.22 -5.76 13.03
C ILE A 29 -7.95 -6.92 12.05
N LEU A 30 -8.79 -7.08 11.03
CA LEU A 30 -8.64 -8.15 10.04
C LEU A 30 -7.35 -8.00 9.24
N GLY A 31 -6.99 -6.78 8.86
CA GLY A 31 -5.75 -6.44 8.19
C GLY A 31 -4.53 -6.84 9.02
N ALA A 32 -4.52 -6.49 10.31
CA ALA A 32 -3.43 -6.87 11.21
C ALA A 32 -3.29 -8.40 11.30
N PHE A 33 -4.38 -9.15 11.42
CA PHE A 33 -4.31 -10.61 11.42
C PHE A 33 -3.74 -11.18 10.12
N SER A 34 -4.20 -10.68 8.98
CA SER A 34 -3.70 -11.09 7.67
C SER A 34 -2.20 -10.81 7.53
N MET A 35 -1.78 -9.58 7.83
CA MET A 35 -0.37 -9.16 7.78
C MET A 35 0.51 -9.97 8.73
N GLY A 36 0.01 -10.28 9.93
CA GLY A 36 0.69 -11.14 10.90
C GLY A 36 0.95 -12.55 10.38
N TYR A 37 -0.03 -13.14 9.69
CA TYR A 37 0.15 -14.45 9.05
C TYR A 37 1.18 -14.40 7.92
N LEU A 38 1.13 -13.35 7.09
CA LEU A 38 2.07 -13.16 5.98
C LEU A 38 3.52 -13.02 6.47
N LEU A 39 3.76 -12.43 7.64
CA LEU A 39 5.08 -12.41 8.27
C LEU A 39 5.60 -13.80 8.62
N LYS A 40 4.75 -14.76 9.02
CA LYS A 40 5.19 -16.15 9.23
C LYS A 40 5.69 -16.79 7.93
N ILE A 41 5.05 -16.46 6.81
CA ILE A 41 5.50 -16.91 5.49
C ILE A 41 6.87 -16.30 5.15
N LEU A 42 7.05 -15.00 5.40
CA LEU A 42 8.31 -14.30 5.17
C LEU A 42 9.43 -14.69 6.15
N ARG A 43 9.10 -15.36 7.26
CA ARG A 43 10.07 -16.08 8.12
C ARG A 43 10.56 -17.37 7.50
N GLY A 44 10.06 -17.77 6.32
CA GLY A 44 10.51 -18.92 5.55
C GLY A 44 10.18 -20.26 6.20
N GLU A 45 9.16 -20.31 7.04
CA GLU A 45 8.65 -21.56 7.63
C GLU A 45 8.15 -22.50 6.51
N VAL A 46 8.55 -23.78 6.51
CA VAL A 46 8.12 -24.82 5.55
C VAL A 46 7.77 -26.09 6.34
N PRO A 47 6.59 -26.72 6.16
CA PRO A 47 5.49 -26.41 5.22
C PRO A 47 4.75 -25.10 5.56
N LEU A 48 3.66 -24.78 4.84
CA LEU A 48 2.90 -23.55 5.07
C LEU A 48 2.49 -23.42 6.56
N PRO A 49 2.73 -22.25 7.21
CA PRO A 49 2.45 -22.07 8.63
C PRO A 49 1.01 -22.35 8.99
N GLU A 50 0.81 -22.98 10.15
CA GLU A 50 -0.51 -23.11 10.75
C GLU A 50 -1.02 -21.75 11.23
N VAL A 51 -2.35 -21.58 11.17
CA VAL A 51 -3.05 -20.38 11.62
C VAL A 51 -3.26 -20.43 13.14
N THR A 52 -2.17 -20.42 13.88
CA THR A 52 -2.13 -20.51 15.36
C THR A 52 -1.33 -19.35 15.97
N GLY A 53 -1.50 -19.08 17.26
CA GLY A 53 -0.81 -17.94 17.91
C GLY A 53 -1.42 -16.60 17.51
N PHE A 54 -2.75 -16.47 17.60
CA PHE A 54 -3.48 -15.27 17.18
C PHE A 54 -2.97 -13.97 17.83
N GLY A 55 -2.58 -14.00 19.11
CA GLY A 55 -2.09 -12.81 19.81
C GLY A 55 -0.79 -12.25 19.22
N THR A 56 0.16 -13.12 18.88
CA THR A 56 1.43 -12.71 18.28
C THR A 56 1.27 -12.33 16.81
N MET A 57 0.41 -13.03 16.06
CA MET A 57 0.04 -12.62 14.69
C MET A 57 -0.52 -11.20 14.68
N PHE A 58 -1.47 -10.90 15.57
CA PHE A 58 -2.05 -9.57 15.67
C PHE A 58 -0.98 -8.51 15.96
N VAL A 59 -0.13 -8.74 16.97
CA VAL A 59 0.94 -7.81 17.34
C VAL A 59 1.94 -7.61 16.20
N ASP A 60 2.37 -8.69 15.54
CA ASP A 60 3.32 -8.60 14.43
C ASP A 60 2.69 -7.93 13.20
N GLY A 61 1.40 -8.13 12.95
CA GLY A 61 0.64 -7.42 11.93
C GLY A 61 0.55 -5.92 12.19
N ILE A 62 0.30 -5.51 13.44
CA ILE A 62 0.34 -4.08 13.80
C ILE A 62 1.74 -3.49 13.61
N LYS A 63 2.81 -4.22 13.96
CA LYS A 63 4.18 -3.76 13.70
C LYS A 63 4.44 -3.60 12.19
N LEU A 64 3.96 -4.53 11.36
CA LEU A 64 4.08 -4.41 9.91
C LEU A 64 3.29 -3.22 9.37
N LEU A 65 2.07 -3.00 9.86
CA LEU A 65 1.28 -1.81 9.50
C LEU A 65 2.04 -0.51 9.84
N VAL A 66 2.66 -0.44 11.02
CA VAL A 66 3.50 0.71 11.40
C VAL A 66 4.68 0.87 10.44
N ILE A 67 5.33 -0.24 10.03
CA ILE A 67 6.43 -0.20 9.07
C ILE A 67 5.96 0.37 7.72
N GLU A 68 4.85 -0.13 7.19
CA GLU A 68 4.25 0.32 5.93
C GLU A 68 3.86 1.80 5.99
N ILE A 69 3.25 2.25 7.09
CA ILE A 69 2.94 3.67 7.31
C ILE A 69 4.22 4.52 7.28
N ILE A 70 5.30 4.09 7.94
CA ILE A 70 6.57 4.84 7.93
C ILE A 70 7.14 4.94 6.51
N TYR A 71 7.08 3.86 5.72
CA TYR A 71 7.46 3.89 4.30
C TYR A 71 6.56 4.82 3.46
N LEU A 72 5.31 5.00 3.86
CA LEU A 72 4.35 5.85 3.17
C LEU A 72 4.52 7.36 3.50
N ILE A 73 5.04 7.70 4.69
CA ILE A 73 5.18 9.10 5.15
C ILE A 73 5.86 10.01 4.11
N PRO A 74 7.03 9.66 3.52
CA PRO A 74 7.68 10.54 2.54
C PRO A 74 6.80 10.81 1.31
N VAL A 75 6.06 9.80 0.85
CA VAL A 75 5.14 9.93 -0.29
C VAL A 75 3.99 10.86 0.06
N LEU A 76 3.40 10.70 1.25
CA LEU A 76 2.34 11.59 1.73
C LEU A 76 2.80 13.02 1.89
N ILE A 77 4.04 13.26 2.33
CA ILE A 77 4.62 14.60 2.42
C ILE A 77 4.68 15.23 1.03
N ILE A 78 5.19 14.51 0.02
CA ILE A 78 5.27 15.03 -1.37
C ILE A 78 3.86 15.37 -1.90
N LEU A 79 2.88 14.49 -1.66
CA LEU A 79 1.50 14.70 -2.08
C LEU A 79 0.85 15.88 -1.33
N ALA A 80 1.06 15.98 -0.03
CA ALA A 80 0.52 17.09 0.78
C ALA A 80 1.11 18.44 0.36
N VAL A 81 2.41 18.49 0.09
CA VAL A 81 3.08 19.70 -0.43
C VAL A 81 2.55 20.05 -1.82
N THR A 82 2.40 19.06 -2.70
CA THR A 82 1.87 19.26 -4.05
C THR A 82 0.43 19.78 -4.02
N ALA A 83 -0.45 19.12 -3.25
CA ALA A 83 -1.85 19.51 -3.11
C ALA A 83 -1.99 20.86 -2.41
N GLY A 84 -1.20 21.11 -1.35
CA GLY A 84 -1.19 22.39 -0.64
C GLY A 84 -0.74 23.54 -1.52
N ALA A 85 0.33 23.35 -2.31
CA ALA A 85 0.79 24.34 -3.27
C ALA A 85 -0.27 24.61 -4.35
N ALA A 86 -0.88 23.55 -4.92
CA ALA A 86 -1.94 23.69 -5.91
C ALA A 86 -3.15 24.45 -5.35
N LEU A 87 -3.56 24.15 -4.11
CA LEU A 87 -4.67 24.81 -3.43
C LEU A 87 -4.38 26.31 -3.21
N ILE A 88 -3.19 26.64 -2.71
CA ILE A 88 -2.78 28.04 -2.48
C ILE A 88 -2.72 28.82 -3.80
N SER A 89 -2.20 28.20 -4.87
CA SER A 89 -2.14 28.82 -6.20
C SER A 89 -3.51 28.96 -6.86
N ALA A 90 -4.45 28.06 -6.58
CA ALA A 90 -5.82 28.13 -7.11
C ALA A 90 -6.69 29.14 -6.34
N LEU A 91 -6.36 29.45 -5.09
CA LEU A 91 -7.19 30.28 -4.21
C LEU A 91 -7.56 31.65 -4.80
N PRO A 92 -6.64 32.43 -5.41
CA PRO A 92 -6.99 33.72 -6.03
C PRO A 92 -7.96 33.57 -7.20
N ILE A 93 -7.81 32.49 -7.98
CA ILE A 93 -8.69 32.19 -9.13
C ILE A 93 -10.09 31.84 -8.62
N LEU A 94 -10.18 31.02 -7.57
CA LEU A 94 -11.44 30.64 -6.96
C LEU A 94 -12.16 31.83 -6.31
N MET A 95 -11.42 32.72 -5.65
CA MET A 95 -11.99 33.92 -4.99
C MET A 95 -12.45 35.00 -5.97
N SER A 96 -11.93 35.01 -7.19
CA SER A 96 -12.28 35.99 -8.24
C SER A 96 -13.18 35.38 -9.33
N MET A 97 -13.69 34.16 -9.12
CA MET A 97 -14.50 33.46 -10.11
C MET A 97 -15.89 34.13 -10.26
N PRO A 98 -16.27 34.58 -11.48
CA PRO A 98 -17.59 35.13 -11.73
C PRO A 98 -18.66 34.02 -11.76
N ALA A 99 -19.93 34.41 -11.60
CA ALA A 99 -21.07 33.48 -11.58
C ALA A 99 -21.21 32.64 -12.87
N GLU A 100 -20.76 33.19 -14.00
CA GLU A 100 -20.62 32.49 -15.27
C GLU A 100 -19.12 32.46 -15.65
N PRO A 101 -18.39 31.39 -15.29
CA PRO A 101 -16.96 31.31 -15.55
C PRO A 101 -16.68 31.05 -17.04
N ASP A 102 -15.90 31.94 -17.65
CA ASP A 102 -15.30 31.70 -18.96
C ASP A 102 -14.05 30.83 -18.80
N PHE A 103 -14.19 29.53 -19.08
CA PHE A 103 -13.11 28.56 -18.96
C PHE A 103 -11.91 28.85 -19.87
N GLU A 104 -12.12 29.51 -21.02
CA GLU A 104 -11.02 29.86 -21.94
C GLU A 104 -10.13 30.95 -21.32
N ALA A 105 -10.75 31.94 -20.68
CA ALA A 105 -10.05 33.00 -19.95
C ALA A 105 -9.34 32.51 -18.68
N LEU A 106 -9.83 31.44 -18.04
CA LEU A 106 -9.22 30.84 -16.83
C LEU A 106 -8.05 29.92 -17.16
N MET A 107 -8.00 29.35 -18.36
CA MET A 107 -7.03 28.33 -18.75
C MET A 107 -5.56 28.76 -18.54
N PRO A 108 -5.13 30.00 -18.89
CA PRO A 108 -3.75 30.44 -18.66
C PRO A 108 -3.33 30.43 -17.19
N GLY A 109 -4.27 30.66 -16.26
CA GLY A 109 -4.03 30.62 -14.82
C GLY A 109 -4.06 29.20 -14.25
N LEU A 110 -4.90 28.32 -14.82
CA LEU A 110 -5.04 26.92 -14.39
C LEU A 110 -3.91 26.01 -14.93
N MET A 111 -3.40 26.28 -16.12
CA MET A 111 -2.37 25.45 -16.77
C MET A 111 -1.09 25.27 -15.93
N PRO A 112 -0.51 26.32 -15.32
CA PRO A 112 0.62 26.17 -14.41
C PRO A 112 0.30 25.32 -13.17
N ILE A 113 -0.92 25.43 -12.63
CA ILE A 113 -1.36 24.65 -11.45
C ILE A 113 -1.48 23.17 -11.82
N ILE A 114 -2.15 22.87 -12.94
CA ILE A 114 -2.29 21.50 -13.46
C ILE A 114 -0.91 20.90 -13.76
N GLY A 115 -0.03 21.66 -14.44
CA GLY A 115 1.34 21.25 -14.72
C GLY A 115 2.14 20.96 -13.44
N GLY A 116 2.02 21.82 -12.43
CA GLY A 116 2.63 21.63 -11.12
C GLY A 116 2.10 20.39 -10.39
N MET A 117 0.78 20.14 -10.44
CA MET A 117 0.17 18.95 -9.86
C MET A 117 0.64 17.67 -10.53
N ILE A 118 0.66 17.63 -11.87
CA ILE A 118 1.16 16.47 -12.63
C ILE A 118 2.62 16.21 -12.26
N ALA A 119 3.48 17.25 -12.25
CA ALA A 119 4.87 17.11 -11.88
C ALA A 119 5.04 16.58 -10.44
N GLY A 120 4.31 17.14 -9.48
CA GLY A 120 4.35 16.69 -8.08
C GLY A 120 3.85 15.26 -7.88
N ILE A 121 2.77 14.87 -8.58
CA ILE A 121 2.26 13.50 -8.58
C ILE A 121 3.29 12.53 -9.19
N LEU A 122 3.92 12.90 -10.31
CA LEU A 122 4.96 12.07 -10.93
C LEU A 122 6.16 11.86 -9.98
N ILE A 123 6.58 12.91 -9.27
CA ILE A 123 7.64 12.81 -8.25
C ILE A 123 7.20 11.87 -7.11
N ALA A 124 5.96 12.00 -6.63
CA ALA A 124 5.42 11.13 -5.59
C ALA A 124 5.35 9.67 -6.04
N VAL A 125 4.95 9.40 -7.29
CA VAL A 125 4.91 8.06 -7.88
C VAL A 125 6.31 7.44 -7.98
N ILE A 126 7.31 8.20 -8.44
CA ILE A 126 8.69 7.74 -8.49
C ILE A 126 9.20 7.41 -7.08
N ALA A 127 8.96 8.29 -6.12
CA ALA A 127 9.34 8.06 -4.72
C ALA A 127 8.65 6.82 -4.14
N ALA A 128 7.35 6.64 -4.41
CA ALA A 128 6.58 5.48 -3.99
C ALA A 128 7.13 4.18 -4.56
N ILE A 129 7.49 4.15 -5.85
CA ILE A 129 8.10 2.98 -6.49
C ILE A 129 9.45 2.65 -5.84
N ILE A 130 10.31 3.64 -5.64
CA ILE A 130 11.62 3.43 -5.00
C ILE A 130 11.45 2.89 -3.58
N LEU A 131 10.58 3.52 -2.78
CA LEU A 131 10.34 3.11 -1.40
C LEU A 131 9.69 1.73 -1.32
N TRP A 132 8.78 1.40 -2.24
CA TRP A 132 8.19 0.06 -2.36
C TRP A 132 9.25 -1.00 -2.67
N LEU A 133 10.15 -0.73 -3.62
CA LEU A 133 11.26 -1.63 -3.93
C LEU A 133 12.15 -1.90 -2.70
N LEU A 134 12.36 -0.90 -1.85
CA LEU A 134 13.12 -1.08 -0.61
C LEU A 134 12.31 -1.79 0.48
N ALA A 135 11.01 -1.48 0.59
CA ALA A 135 10.10 -2.02 1.58
C ALA A 135 9.95 -3.54 1.44
N VAL A 136 9.89 -4.09 0.23
CA VAL A 136 9.79 -5.55 0.00
C VAL A 136 10.90 -6.30 0.74
N VAL A 137 12.15 -5.87 0.61
CA VAL A 137 13.28 -6.48 1.32
C VAL A 137 13.30 -6.07 2.80
N GLY A 138 12.95 -4.82 3.13
CA GLY A 138 12.86 -4.34 4.52
C GLY A 138 11.89 -5.17 5.37
N VAL A 139 10.70 -5.45 4.85
CA VAL A 139 9.68 -6.27 5.53
C VAL A 139 10.19 -7.71 5.75
N VAL A 140 10.88 -8.30 4.78
CA VAL A 140 11.51 -9.62 4.99
C VAL A 140 12.58 -9.54 6.07
N ARG A 141 13.45 -8.53 6.06
CA ARG A 141 14.46 -8.35 7.13
C ARG A 141 13.81 -8.22 8.49
N PHE A 142 12.72 -7.48 8.62
CA PHE A 142 11.95 -7.42 9.86
C PHE A 142 11.39 -8.79 10.24
N ALA A 143 10.79 -9.52 9.30
CA ALA A 143 10.26 -10.85 9.54
C ALA A 143 11.35 -11.82 10.05
N ARG A 144 12.53 -11.82 9.43
CA ARG A 144 13.67 -12.68 9.78
C ARG A 144 14.33 -12.28 11.12
N THR A 145 14.51 -10.98 11.35
CA THR A 145 15.28 -10.47 12.50
C THR A 145 14.42 -10.15 13.71
N GLY A 146 13.11 -10.02 13.57
CA GLY A 146 12.16 -9.63 14.62
C GLY A 146 12.33 -8.19 15.10
N LYS A 147 13.22 -7.40 14.48
CA LYS A 147 13.55 -6.03 14.87
C LYS A 147 12.98 -5.05 13.85
N ILE A 148 12.11 -4.14 14.30
CA ILE A 148 11.48 -3.13 13.42
C ILE A 148 12.55 -2.27 12.71
N GLY A 149 13.64 -1.92 13.41
CA GLY A 149 14.73 -1.12 12.83
C GLY A 149 15.40 -1.76 11.61
N GLU A 150 15.37 -3.10 11.50
CA GLU A 150 15.93 -3.80 10.32
C GLU A 150 15.07 -3.62 9.07
N ALA A 151 13.79 -3.25 9.22
CA ALA A 151 12.96 -2.84 8.09
C ALA A 151 13.47 -1.57 7.42
N PHE A 152 14.23 -0.73 8.13
CA PHE A 152 14.71 0.57 7.64
C PHE A 152 16.23 0.62 7.52
N ASN A 153 16.92 -0.51 7.67
CA ASN A 153 18.37 -0.57 7.52
C ASN A 153 18.73 -0.51 6.02
N PHE A 154 18.63 0.67 5.42
CA PHE A 154 18.79 0.88 3.98
C PHE A 154 20.12 0.36 3.45
N SER A 155 21.20 0.50 4.23
CA SER A 155 22.51 -0.07 3.85
C SER A 155 22.42 -1.59 3.66
N ALA A 156 21.83 -2.29 4.62
CA ALA A 156 21.68 -3.75 4.55
C ALA A 156 20.64 -4.20 3.51
N ILE A 157 19.58 -3.41 3.30
CA ILE A 157 18.58 -3.62 2.25
C ILE A 157 19.23 -3.52 0.87
N LEU A 158 19.94 -2.42 0.59
CA LEU A 158 20.64 -2.19 -0.67
C LEU A 158 21.73 -3.24 -0.90
N ALA A 159 22.46 -3.64 0.14
CA ALA A 159 23.43 -4.73 0.05
C ALA A 159 22.76 -6.07 -0.31
N THR A 160 21.58 -6.36 0.25
CA THR A 160 20.82 -7.57 -0.08
C THR A 160 20.35 -7.55 -1.52
N ILE A 161 19.75 -6.44 -1.98
CA ILE A 161 19.35 -6.28 -3.38
C ILE A 161 20.57 -6.38 -4.32
N GLY A 162 21.70 -5.81 -3.93
CA GLY A 162 22.97 -5.93 -4.65
C GLY A 162 23.44 -7.37 -4.84
N LYS A 163 23.30 -8.22 -3.81
CA LYS A 163 23.60 -9.66 -3.89
C LYS A 163 22.65 -10.41 -4.83
N ILE A 164 21.35 -10.07 -4.84
CA ILE A 164 20.37 -10.62 -5.80
C ILE A 164 20.66 -10.14 -7.24
N ARG A 165 21.31 -8.97 -7.36
CA ARG A 165 21.50 -8.14 -8.57
C ARG A 165 20.23 -7.37 -8.90
N TRP A 166 20.34 -6.04 -8.98
CA TRP A 166 19.23 -5.12 -9.23
C TRP A 166 18.34 -5.48 -10.42
N GLY A 167 18.93 -5.85 -11.56
CA GLY A 167 18.16 -6.22 -12.75
C GLY A 167 17.31 -7.47 -12.53
N THR A 168 17.88 -8.50 -11.91
CA THR A 168 17.16 -9.73 -11.56
C THR A 168 16.08 -9.46 -10.52
N TYR A 169 16.39 -8.66 -9.50
CA TYR A 169 15.43 -8.26 -8.46
C TYR A 169 14.21 -7.52 -9.04
N ILE A 170 14.45 -6.49 -9.84
CA ILE A 170 13.38 -5.70 -10.48
C ILE A 170 12.57 -6.59 -11.43
N LEU A 171 13.24 -7.41 -12.26
CA LEU A 171 12.56 -8.32 -13.17
C LEU A 171 11.68 -9.32 -12.41
N ALA A 172 12.17 -9.88 -11.31
CA ALA A 172 11.44 -10.80 -10.47
C ALA A 172 10.14 -10.16 -9.92
N LEU A 173 10.23 -8.93 -9.42
CA LEU A 173 9.06 -8.19 -8.95
C LEU A 173 8.09 -7.82 -10.08
N ILE A 174 8.61 -7.43 -11.25
CA ILE A 174 7.78 -7.15 -12.43
C ILE A 174 7.00 -8.39 -12.86
N ILE A 175 7.65 -9.56 -12.92
CA ILE A 175 6.99 -10.82 -13.30
C ILE A 175 5.82 -11.12 -12.37
N VAL A 176 6.03 -10.98 -11.07
CA VAL A 176 5.03 -11.24 -10.06
C VAL A 176 3.86 -10.27 -10.12
N VAL A 177 4.15 -8.97 -10.21
CA VAL A 177 3.12 -7.94 -10.38
C VAL A 177 2.35 -8.15 -11.69
N ALA A 178 3.03 -8.51 -12.78
CA ALA A 178 2.39 -8.79 -14.06
C ALA A 178 1.45 -10.01 -13.99
N ILE A 179 1.85 -11.09 -13.32
CA ILE A 179 0.98 -12.27 -13.14
C ILE A 179 -0.31 -11.88 -12.39
N VAL A 180 -0.19 -11.16 -11.28
CA VAL A 180 -1.36 -10.72 -10.50
C VAL A 180 -2.23 -9.75 -11.30
N ALA A 181 -1.61 -8.77 -11.97
CA ALA A 181 -2.32 -7.80 -12.79
C ALA A 181 -3.09 -8.48 -13.94
N ILE A 182 -2.51 -9.50 -14.59
CA ILE A 182 -3.20 -10.28 -15.63
C ILE A 182 -4.43 -10.98 -15.05
N VAL A 183 -4.31 -11.61 -13.89
CA VAL A 183 -5.44 -12.28 -13.22
C VAL A 183 -6.55 -11.27 -12.90
N GLU A 184 -6.20 -10.11 -12.33
CA GLU A 184 -7.15 -9.06 -11.99
C GLU A 184 -7.83 -8.47 -13.23
N VAL A 185 -7.08 -8.17 -14.28
CA VAL A 185 -7.61 -7.66 -15.56
C VAL A 185 -8.58 -8.66 -16.19
N ILE A 186 -8.22 -9.95 -16.24
CA ILE A 186 -9.10 -11.00 -16.77
C ILE A 186 -10.40 -11.08 -15.98
N LEU A 187 -10.32 -11.08 -14.64
CA LEU A 187 -11.50 -11.13 -13.78
C LEU A 187 -12.36 -9.86 -13.88
N SER A 188 -11.76 -8.70 -14.16
CA SER A 188 -12.50 -7.44 -14.33
C SER A 188 -13.48 -7.46 -15.52
N PHE A 189 -13.23 -8.30 -16.53
CA PHE A 189 -14.13 -8.49 -17.67
C PHE A 189 -15.39 -9.30 -17.33
N ILE A 190 -15.48 -9.89 -16.13
CA ILE A 190 -16.64 -10.66 -15.65
C ILE A 190 -17.37 -9.83 -14.59
N PRO A 191 -18.48 -9.13 -14.94
CA PRO A 191 -19.22 -8.31 -13.99
C PRO A 191 -19.75 -9.13 -12.81
N TYR A 192 -19.62 -8.59 -11.60
CA TYR A 192 -20.06 -9.15 -10.31
C TYR A 192 -19.43 -10.50 -9.90
N ILE A 193 -19.38 -11.49 -10.79
CA ILE A 193 -18.81 -12.82 -10.52
C ILE A 193 -17.27 -12.74 -10.45
N GLY A 194 -16.64 -11.90 -11.28
CA GLY A 194 -15.19 -11.73 -11.28
C GLY A 194 -14.66 -11.25 -9.93
N SER A 195 -15.34 -10.32 -9.27
CA SER A 195 -14.96 -9.85 -7.93
C SER A 195 -15.19 -10.91 -6.84
N LEU A 196 -16.25 -11.73 -6.95
CA LEU A 196 -16.46 -12.87 -6.04
C LEU A 196 -15.34 -13.91 -6.16
N ILE A 197 -14.95 -14.23 -7.40
CA ILE A 197 -13.81 -15.14 -7.66
C ILE A 197 -12.51 -14.55 -7.12
N LEU A 198 -12.28 -13.24 -7.31
CA LEU A 198 -11.09 -12.56 -6.80
C LEU A 198 -11.00 -12.65 -5.27
N ILE A 199 -12.11 -12.46 -4.56
CA ILE A 199 -12.15 -12.61 -3.09
C ILE A 199 -11.75 -14.05 -2.70
N LEU A 200 -12.27 -15.07 -3.39
CA LEU A 200 -11.97 -16.46 -3.10
C LEU A 200 -10.50 -16.84 -3.39
N ILE A 201 -9.91 -16.28 -4.44
CA ILE A 201 -8.52 -16.55 -4.86
C ILE A 201 -7.51 -15.65 -4.13
N SER A 202 -7.93 -14.51 -3.57
CA SER A 202 -7.06 -13.54 -2.88
C SER A 202 -6.11 -14.14 -1.84
N PRO A 203 -6.50 -15.07 -0.93
CA PRO A 203 -5.55 -15.68 0.01
C PRO A 203 -4.45 -16.49 -0.70
N PHE A 204 -4.78 -17.15 -1.81
CA PHE A 204 -3.79 -17.90 -2.62
C PHE A 204 -2.79 -16.94 -3.28
N ILE A 205 -3.27 -15.83 -3.84
CA ILE A 205 -2.41 -14.77 -4.41
C ILE A 205 -1.50 -14.23 -3.32
N MET A 206 -2.02 -13.89 -2.14
CA MET A 206 -1.19 -13.37 -1.04
C MET A 206 -0.10 -14.35 -0.62
N VAL A 207 -0.42 -15.64 -0.43
CA VAL A 207 0.58 -16.67 -0.10
C VAL A 207 1.63 -16.80 -1.21
N PHE A 208 1.21 -16.83 -2.48
CA PHE A 208 2.12 -16.91 -3.62
C PHE A 208 3.09 -15.73 -3.66
N MET A 209 2.59 -14.49 -3.53
CA MET A 209 3.39 -13.26 -3.53
C MET A 209 4.47 -13.30 -2.44
N HIS A 210 4.09 -13.63 -1.22
CA HIS A 210 5.00 -13.63 -0.07
C HIS A 210 6.03 -14.76 -0.14
N ARG A 211 5.62 -15.94 -0.64
CA ARG A 211 6.56 -17.04 -0.89
C ARG A 211 7.56 -16.70 -1.99
N TYR A 212 7.11 -16.06 -3.05
CA TYR A 212 8.00 -15.61 -4.11
C TYR A 212 9.04 -14.63 -3.58
N VAL A 213 8.61 -13.63 -2.81
CA VAL A 213 9.50 -12.65 -2.17
C VAL A 213 10.48 -13.32 -1.20
N CYS A 214 10.02 -14.31 -0.43
CA CYS A 214 10.86 -15.10 0.46
C CYS A 214 11.98 -15.81 -0.31
N ILE A 215 11.65 -16.50 -1.41
CA ILE A 215 12.64 -17.21 -2.26
C ILE A 215 13.60 -16.21 -2.91
N LEU A 216 13.09 -15.08 -3.39
CA LEU A 216 13.90 -14.02 -3.97
C LEU A 216 14.90 -13.47 -2.96
N TYR A 217 14.48 -13.22 -1.72
CA TYR A 217 15.36 -12.78 -0.64
C TYR A 217 16.41 -13.85 -0.28
N ASP A 218 16.00 -15.11 -0.20
CA ASP A 218 16.89 -16.21 0.18
C ASP A 218 17.97 -16.47 -0.88
N SER A 219 17.70 -16.14 -2.15
CA SER A 219 18.67 -16.21 -3.26
C SER A 219 19.91 -15.32 -3.04
N ALA A 220 19.84 -14.31 -2.16
CA ALA A 220 21.00 -13.51 -1.74
C ALA A 220 21.89 -14.21 -0.68
N GLY A 221 21.66 -15.48 -0.38
CA GLY A 221 22.42 -16.25 0.61
C GLY A 221 22.01 -15.95 2.05
N ASN A 222 20.75 -15.59 2.28
CA ASN A 222 20.16 -15.33 3.60
C ASN A 222 19.08 -16.37 3.92
N PRO A 223 19.42 -17.67 4.08
CA PRO A 223 18.43 -18.72 4.27
C PRO A 223 17.64 -18.53 5.59
N ALA A 224 16.47 -19.15 5.64
CA ALA A 224 15.64 -19.19 6.83
C ALA A 224 16.37 -19.76 8.05
N ASP A 225 16.17 -19.15 9.23
CA ASP A 225 16.59 -19.70 10.51
C ASP A 225 15.46 -20.60 11.07
N PRO A 226 15.66 -21.94 11.15
CA PRO A 226 14.63 -22.87 11.63
C PRO A 226 14.20 -22.62 13.07
N SER A 227 15.07 -22.00 13.89
CA SER A 227 14.83 -21.75 15.32
C SER A 227 13.81 -20.64 15.60
N ARG A 228 13.41 -19.89 14.57
CA ARG A 228 12.41 -18.81 14.66
C ARG A 228 11.05 -19.16 14.06
N SER A 229 10.84 -20.44 13.77
CA SER A 229 9.49 -20.97 13.52
C SER A 229 8.63 -20.80 14.77
N PHE A 230 7.34 -20.51 14.59
CA PHE A 230 6.38 -20.49 15.69
C PHE A 230 6.33 -21.89 16.35
N THR A 231 7.09 -22.08 17.42
CA THR A 231 6.77 -23.13 18.39
C THR A 231 5.70 -22.56 19.34
N PRO A 232 4.66 -23.35 19.67
CA PRO A 232 3.54 -22.91 20.47
C PRO A 232 3.94 -22.39 21.86
#